data_AF-A0A930WN18-F1
#
_entry.id   AF-A0A930WN18-F1
#
_cell.length_a   1.000
_cell.length_b   1.000
_cell.length_c   1.000
_cell.angle_alpha   90.00
_cell.angle_beta   90.00
_cell.angle_gamma   90.00
#
_symmetry.space_group_name_H-M   'P 1'
#
loop_
_entity.id
_entity.type
_entity.pdbx_description
1 polymer ?
#
loop_
_entity_poly.entity_id
_entity_poly.type
_entity_poly.pdbx_seq_one_letter_code
_entity_poly.pdbx_strand_id
1 'polypeptide(L)'
;LFEGTPDKQLVLMSHGDAVTEIPADFVRTGTSADCPYASIENPDKKIYGIQFHPEVRHSVHGYDILRNFALNICGAKGDWTMDNFIEMQIKQIREKVGDKRVLLGLSGGVDSSVVGVLLQKAIGDQLICIFVDHGLLRKGEADQVMDMLGGKFGLNIVKADAAKRFLDKLAGVSDPEQKRKIIGNEFVYVFDDEASKLKDVKFLAQGTLYTDVIESGTDTAQTIKSHHNVGGLPEDMQFELIEPLNTLYKDEVRALGTELGMPDHIVWRQPFPGPGLAIRVMGEITEEKLETVRESDAIL
;
A
#
# COMPACT_ATOMS: atom_id res chain seq x y z
N LEU A 1 -31.38 2.42 -11.49
CA LEU A 1 -29.90 2.56 -11.50
C LEU A 1 -29.40 4.02 -11.66
N PHE A 2 -30.00 4.82 -12.54
CA PHE A 2 -29.50 6.14 -12.99
C PHE A 2 -30.00 7.36 -12.20
N GLU A 3 -30.49 7.17 -10.98
CA GLU A 3 -31.06 8.25 -10.15
C GLU A 3 -30.05 9.40 -9.95
N GLY A 4 -30.48 10.64 -10.17
CA GLY A 4 -29.64 11.83 -10.02
C GLY A 4 -28.61 12.05 -11.15
N THR A 5 -28.59 11.23 -12.19
CA THR A 5 -27.72 11.40 -13.37
C THR A 5 -28.49 12.00 -14.56
N PRO A 6 -27.83 12.70 -15.50
CA PRO A 6 -28.52 13.29 -16.66
C PRO A 6 -28.97 12.22 -17.68
N ASP A 7 -30.06 12.51 -18.40
CA ASP A 7 -30.62 11.64 -19.44
C ASP A 7 -29.63 11.32 -20.57
N LYS A 8 -28.67 12.22 -20.81
CA LYS A 8 -27.56 12.04 -21.75
C LYS A 8 -26.25 12.21 -20.99
N GLN A 9 -25.40 11.19 -21.07
CA GLN A 9 -24.11 11.16 -20.38
C GLN A 9 -23.05 10.50 -21.24
N LEU A 10 -21.80 10.91 -21.02
CA LEU A 10 -20.63 10.30 -21.65
C LEU A 10 -20.22 9.08 -20.82
N VAL A 11 -20.06 7.94 -21.49
CA VAL A 11 -19.63 6.66 -20.91
C VAL A 11 -18.56 6.01 -21.76
N LEU A 12 -17.69 5.21 -21.15
CA LEU A 12 -16.78 4.33 -21.87
C LEU A 12 -17.48 3.01 -22.21
N MET A 13 -17.99 2.92 -23.43
CA MET A 13 -18.62 1.70 -23.95
C MET A 13 -17.62 0.56 -24.09
N SER A 14 -18.08 -0.66 -23.87
CA SER A 14 -17.37 -1.90 -24.21
C SER A 14 -17.89 -2.44 -25.53
N HIS A 15 -17.00 -2.64 -26.50
CA HIS A 15 -17.36 -2.93 -27.90
C HIS A 15 -17.00 -4.34 -28.37
N GLY A 16 -16.80 -5.30 -27.45
CA GLY A 16 -16.52 -6.69 -27.81
C GLY A 16 -17.72 -7.35 -28.50
N ASP A 17 -18.83 -7.44 -27.78
CA ASP A 17 -20.12 -7.96 -28.26
C ASP A 17 -21.23 -6.94 -27.97
N ALA A 18 -22.36 -7.06 -28.66
CA ALA A 18 -23.54 -6.24 -28.42
C ALA A 18 -24.78 -7.11 -28.22
N VAL A 19 -25.55 -6.81 -27.17
CA VAL A 19 -26.86 -7.42 -26.94
C VAL A 19 -27.81 -6.99 -28.07
N THR A 20 -28.47 -7.94 -28.72
CA THR A 20 -29.44 -7.69 -29.81
C THR A 20 -30.89 -7.95 -29.38
N GLU A 21 -31.09 -8.71 -28.31
CA GLU A 21 -32.40 -9.02 -27.72
C GLU A 21 -32.26 -9.10 -26.19
N ILE A 22 -33.26 -8.59 -25.46
CA ILE A 22 -33.30 -8.60 -24.00
C ILE A 22 -34.38 -9.58 -23.53
N PRO A 23 -34.24 -10.19 -22.34
CA PRO A 23 -35.29 -11.05 -21.80
C PRO A 23 -36.60 -10.28 -21.63
N ALA A 24 -37.74 -10.96 -21.80
CA ALA A 24 -39.06 -10.32 -21.83
C ALA A 24 -39.46 -9.58 -20.54
N ASP A 25 -38.86 -9.97 -19.41
CA ASP A 25 -39.07 -9.37 -18.10
C ASP A 25 -38.04 -8.27 -17.76
N PHE A 26 -37.19 -7.88 -18.73
CA PHE A 26 -36.27 -6.76 -18.59
C PHE A 26 -36.77 -5.54 -19.35
N VAL A 27 -36.43 -4.37 -18.84
CA VAL A 27 -36.70 -3.09 -19.48
C VAL A 27 -35.39 -2.48 -19.93
N ARG A 28 -35.36 -1.93 -21.14
CA ARG A 28 -34.24 -1.13 -21.62
C ARG A 28 -34.24 0.23 -20.91
N THR A 29 -33.12 0.59 -20.31
CA THR A 29 -32.93 1.87 -19.59
C THR A 29 -31.89 2.78 -20.22
N GLY A 30 -31.16 2.30 -21.24
CA GLY A 30 -30.12 3.10 -21.90
C GLY A 30 -29.86 2.62 -23.32
N THR A 31 -29.48 3.55 -24.17
CA THR A 31 -29.17 3.32 -25.59
C THR A 31 -28.06 4.26 -26.03
N SER A 32 -27.29 3.86 -27.04
CA SER A 32 -26.39 4.73 -27.79
C SER A 32 -26.64 4.57 -29.30
N ALA A 33 -25.87 5.28 -30.14
CA ALA A 33 -26.01 5.21 -31.60
C ALA A 33 -25.80 3.78 -32.13
N ASP A 34 -24.80 3.07 -31.61
CA ASP A 34 -24.39 1.75 -32.08
C ASP A 34 -24.72 0.61 -31.10
N CYS A 35 -25.37 0.93 -29.97
CA CYS A 35 -25.76 -0.06 -28.96
C CYS A 35 -27.22 0.16 -28.52
N PRO A 36 -28.18 -0.60 -29.07
CA PRO A 36 -29.60 -0.41 -28.77
C PRO A 36 -29.96 -0.77 -27.33
N TYR A 37 -29.13 -1.52 -26.61
CA TYR A 37 -29.31 -1.93 -25.21
C TYR A 37 -28.05 -1.61 -24.39
N ALA A 38 -27.71 -0.33 -24.29
CA ALA A 38 -26.55 0.12 -23.51
C ALA A 38 -26.74 -0.11 -21.99
N SER A 39 -27.99 -0.12 -21.52
CA SER A 39 -28.34 -0.62 -20.19
C SER A 39 -29.74 -1.23 -20.15
N ILE A 40 -29.92 -2.22 -19.28
CA ILE A 40 -31.16 -2.95 -19.04
C ILE A 40 -31.34 -3.18 -17.54
N GLU A 41 -32.58 -3.30 -17.07
CA GLU A 41 -32.85 -3.67 -15.69
C GLU A 41 -34.10 -4.53 -15.53
N ASN A 42 -34.09 -5.35 -14.49
CA ASN A 42 -35.25 -6.02 -13.92
C ASN A 42 -35.26 -5.71 -12.42
N PRO A 43 -36.02 -4.68 -11.98
CA PRO A 43 -36.06 -4.26 -10.59
C PRO A 43 -36.63 -5.33 -9.64
N ASP A 44 -37.59 -6.15 -10.10
CA ASP A 44 -38.19 -7.22 -9.30
C ASP A 44 -37.16 -8.30 -8.93
N LYS A 45 -36.28 -8.63 -9.88
CA LYS A 45 -35.17 -9.58 -9.67
C LYS A 45 -33.89 -8.91 -9.16
N LYS A 46 -33.86 -7.58 -9.06
CA LYS A 46 -32.67 -6.77 -8.76
C LYS A 46 -31.48 -7.07 -9.67
N ILE A 47 -31.73 -7.31 -10.95
CA ILE A 47 -30.68 -7.54 -11.95
C ILE A 47 -30.55 -6.30 -12.83
N TYR A 48 -29.33 -5.80 -12.99
CA TYR A 48 -29.01 -4.60 -13.75
C TYR A 48 -27.83 -4.92 -14.68
N GLY A 49 -27.97 -4.60 -15.96
CA GLY A 49 -26.95 -4.82 -16.98
C GLY A 49 -26.55 -3.50 -17.63
N ILE A 50 -25.25 -3.32 -17.86
CA ILE A 50 -24.67 -2.16 -18.54
C ILE A 50 -23.60 -2.65 -19.52
N GLN A 51 -23.53 -2.01 -20.70
CA GLN A 51 -22.56 -2.32 -21.77
C GLN A 51 -21.39 -1.31 -21.78
N PHE A 52 -21.17 -0.62 -20.67
CA PHE A 52 -20.13 0.38 -20.48
C PHE A 52 -19.49 0.21 -19.10
N HIS A 53 -18.33 0.83 -18.92
CA HIS A 53 -17.53 0.76 -17.71
C HIS A 53 -17.85 1.95 -16.78
N PRO A 54 -18.67 1.81 -15.73
CA PRO A 54 -18.94 2.91 -14.78
C PRO A 54 -17.76 3.18 -13.83
N GLU A 55 -16.79 2.27 -13.73
CA GLU A 55 -15.64 2.35 -12.83
C GLU A 55 -14.52 3.28 -13.34
N VAL A 56 -14.56 3.68 -14.62
CA VAL A 56 -13.52 4.49 -15.25
C VAL A 56 -13.90 5.97 -15.34
N ARG A 57 -12.89 6.84 -15.28
CA ARG A 57 -13.08 8.31 -15.32
C ARG A 57 -13.75 8.84 -16.60
N HIS A 58 -13.69 8.08 -17.69
CA HIS A 58 -14.34 8.45 -18.95
C HIS A 58 -15.87 8.36 -18.88
N SER A 59 -16.40 7.60 -17.90
CA SER A 59 -17.82 7.60 -17.55
C SER A 59 -18.08 8.66 -16.49
N VAL A 60 -18.50 9.85 -16.93
CA VAL A 60 -18.55 11.07 -16.09
C VAL A 60 -19.41 10.89 -14.84
N HIS A 61 -20.49 10.14 -14.93
CA HIS A 61 -21.40 9.82 -13.83
C HIS A 61 -21.31 8.36 -13.36
N GLY A 62 -20.21 7.68 -13.71
CA GLY A 62 -20.00 6.26 -13.39
C GLY A 62 -19.98 6.00 -11.88
N TYR A 63 -19.39 6.90 -11.09
CA TYR A 63 -19.42 6.83 -9.63
C TYR A 63 -20.86 6.91 -9.07
N ASP A 64 -21.69 7.81 -9.58
CA ASP A 64 -23.09 7.96 -9.15
C ASP A 64 -23.88 6.67 -9.43
N ILE A 65 -23.65 6.05 -10.60
CA ILE A 65 -24.26 4.77 -10.98
C ILE A 65 -23.88 3.65 -10.00
N LEU A 66 -22.59 3.51 -9.69
CA LEU A 66 -22.10 2.51 -8.73
C LEU A 66 -22.63 2.77 -7.31
N ARG A 67 -22.69 4.04 -6.90
CA ARG A 67 -23.23 4.46 -5.62
C ARG A 67 -24.71 4.13 -5.49
N ASN A 68 -25.52 4.41 -6.50
CA ASN A 68 -26.94 4.06 -6.53
C ASN A 68 -27.15 2.54 -6.44
N PHE A 69 -26.31 1.76 -7.12
CA PHE A 69 -26.35 0.31 -7.04
C PHE A 69 -26.02 -0.19 -5.63
N ALA A 70 -24.90 0.25 -5.05
CA ALA A 70 -24.45 -0.21 -3.75
C ALA A 70 -25.37 0.24 -2.61
N LEU A 71 -25.71 1.54 -2.54
CA LEU A 71 -26.42 2.12 -1.40
C LEU A 71 -27.94 1.99 -1.56
N ASN A 72 -28.51 2.37 -2.70
CA ASN A 72 -29.98 2.46 -2.84
C ASN A 72 -30.60 1.09 -3.18
N ILE A 73 -29.96 0.32 -4.07
CA ILE A 73 -30.50 -0.96 -4.56
C ILE A 73 -30.11 -2.12 -3.63
N CYS A 74 -28.81 -2.24 -3.31
CA CYS A 74 -28.31 -3.30 -2.44
C CYS A 74 -28.50 -2.99 -0.95
N GLY A 75 -28.71 -1.71 -0.57
CA GLY A 75 -28.91 -1.32 0.82
C GLY A 75 -27.63 -1.30 1.65
N ALA A 76 -26.46 -1.17 1.02
CA ALA A 76 -25.20 -1.03 1.75
C ALA A 76 -25.22 0.26 2.58
N LYS A 77 -24.64 0.21 3.78
CA LYS A 77 -24.73 1.31 4.75
C LYS A 77 -23.79 2.48 4.45
N GLY A 78 -22.71 2.23 3.69
CA GLY A 78 -21.65 3.22 3.49
C GLY A 78 -20.81 3.45 4.76
N ASP A 79 -20.65 2.43 5.59
CA ASP A 79 -19.88 2.45 6.83
C ASP A 79 -18.39 2.13 6.64
N TRP A 80 -17.94 1.93 5.40
CA TRP A 80 -16.52 1.84 5.06
C TRP A 80 -15.88 3.23 4.98
N THR A 81 -15.53 3.76 6.16
CA THR A 81 -14.82 5.03 6.33
C THR A 81 -13.48 4.77 7.03
N MET A 82 -12.49 5.65 6.83
CA MET A 82 -11.18 5.45 7.47
C MET A 82 -11.26 5.55 8.99
N ASP A 83 -12.16 6.37 9.53
CA ASP A 83 -12.48 6.39 10.97
C ASP A 83 -12.95 5.03 11.49
N ASN A 84 -13.99 4.47 10.87
CA ASN A 84 -14.52 3.16 11.27
C ASN A 84 -13.48 2.06 11.06
N PHE A 85 -12.67 2.16 10.01
CA PHE A 85 -11.58 1.23 9.74
C PHE A 85 -10.52 1.27 10.85
N ILE A 86 -10.12 2.46 11.32
CA ILE A 86 -9.18 2.61 12.44
C ILE A 86 -9.73 1.92 13.69
N GLU A 87 -10.99 2.19 14.06
CA GLU A 87 -11.61 1.58 15.24
C GLU A 87 -11.67 0.06 15.14
N MET A 88 -12.08 -0.45 13.98
CA MET A 88 -12.14 -1.88 13.68
C MET A 88 -10.76 -2.52 13.79
N GLN A 89 -9.74 -1.94 13.14
CA GLN A 89 -8.37 -2.47 13.16
C GLN A 89 -7.76 -2.42 14.55
N ILE A 90 -7.93 -1.33 15.30
CA ILE A 90 -7.42 -1.25 16.68
C ILE A 90 -7.99 -2.40 17.54
N LYS A 91 -9.29 -2.68 17.41
CA LYS A 91 -9.92 -3.78 18.14
C LYS A 91 -9.33 -5.14 17.73
N GLN A 92 -9.24 -5.41 16.43
CA GLN A 92 -8.69 -6.66 15.90
C GLN A 92 -7.22 -6.87 16.31
N ILE A 93 -6.41 -5.81 16.22
CA ILE A 93 -5.00 -5.82 16.63
C ILE A 93 -4.88 -6.14 18.11
N ARG A 94 -5.64 -5.46 18.99
CA ARG A 94 -5.59 -5.71 20.44
C ARG A 94 -6.02 -7.14 20.79
N GLU A 95 -7.09 -7.63 20.17
CA GLU A 95 -7.56 -9.02 20.37
C GLU A 95 -6.52 -10.05 19.92
N LYS A 96 -5.87 -9.82 18.78
CA LYS A 96 -4.85 -10.72 18.23
C LYS A 96 -3.53 -10.69 19.02
N VAL A 97 -3.06 -9.49 19.36
CA VAL A 97 -1.73 -9.27 19.98
C VAL A 97 -1.74 -9.61 21.47
N GLY A 98 -2.83 -9.31 22.17
CA GLY A 98 -2.91 -9.50 23.62
C GLY A 98 -1.80 -8.75 24.35
N ASP A 99 -1.00 -9.46 25.13
CA ASP A 99 0.13 -8.94 25.93
C ASP A 99 1.50 -9.06 25.23
N LYS A 100 1.55 -9.55 23.98
CA LYS A 100 2.80 -9.82 23.27
C LYS A 100 3.34 -8.60 22.55
N ARG A 101 4.62 -8.64 22.19
CA ARG A 101 5.26 -7.56 21.42
C ARG A 101 5.15 -7.79 19.92
N VAL A 102 5.09 -6.67 19.21
CA VAL A 102 5.01 -6.62 17.74
C VAL A 102 6.26 -5.91 17.23
N LEU A 103 6.91 -6.52 16.25
CA LEU A 103 8.03 -5.94 15.53
C LEU A 103 7.57 -5.39 14.18
N LEU A 104 8.06 -4.21 13.80
CA LEU A 104 7.80 -3.60 12.49
C LEU A 104 9.11 -3.13 11.85
N GLY A 105 9.33 -3.48 10.59
CA GLY A 105 10.36 -2.84 9.76
C GLY A 105 9.86 -1.51 9.21
N LEU A 106 10.48 -0.41 9.61
CA LEU A 106 10.22 0.91 9.05
C LEU A 106 11.15 1.18 7.87
N SER A 107 10.56 1.59 6.75
CA SER A 107 11.29 2.03 5.55
C SER A 107 11.21 3.54 5.31
N GLY A 108 10.46 4.26 6.15
CA GLY A 108 10.06 5.66 5.92
C GLY A 108 8.96 5.83 4.87
N GLY A 109 8.65 4.78 4.09
CA GLY A 109 7.53 4.78 3.14
C GLY A 109 6.18 5.02 3.84
N VAL A 110 5.19 5.49 3.08
CA VAL A 110 3.87 5.79 3.63
C VAL A 110 3.21 4.54 4.24
N ASP A 111 3.36 3.36 3.63
CA ASP A 111 2.68 2.14 4.10
C ASP A 111 3.21 1.70 5.47
N SER A 112 4.53 1.53 5.61
CA SER A 112 5.15 1.15 6.87
C SER A 112 4.96 2.21 7.96
N SER A 113 4.93 3.50 7.57
CA SER A 113 4.65 4.59 8.51
C SER A 113 3.21 4.56 9.02
N VAL A 114 2.22 4.35 8.14
CA VAL A 114 0.80 4.23 8.52
C VAL A 114 0.57 3.00 9.41
N VAL A 115 1.17 1.86 9.08
CA VAL A 115 1.15 0.68 9.96
C VAL A 115 1.73 1.00 11.33
N GLY A 116 2.88 1.68 11.37
CA GLY A 116 3.54 2.06 12.61
C GLY A 116 2.67 2.96 13.48
N VAL A 117 2.05 3.99 12.90
CA VAL A 117 1.16 4.92 13.64
C VAL A 117 -0.12 4.20 14.10
N LEU A 118 -0.71 3.35 13.27
CA LEU A 118 -1.89 2.56 13.63
C LEU A 118 -1.60 1.60 14.80
N LEU A 119 -0.48 0.87 14.73
CA LEU A 119 -0.04 -0.03 15.80
C LEU A 119 0.30 0.73 17.07
N GLN A 120 1.00 1.87 16.97
CA GLN A 120 1.29 2.71 18.13
C GLN A 120 -0.01 3.16 18.83
N LYS A 121 -1.03 3.57 18.07
CA LYS A 121 -2.35 3.93 18.60
C LYS A 121 -3.07 2.72 19.23
N ALA A 122 -2.87 1.52 18.68
CA ALA A 122 -3.51 0.31 19.16
C ALA A 122 -2.87 -0.25 20.44
N ILE A 123 -1.55 -0.42 20.46
CA ILE A 123 -0.81 -1.25 21.43
C ILE A 123 0.36 -0.53 22.11
N GLY A 124 0.62 0.74 21.78
CA GLY A 124 1.64 1.58 22.44
C GLY A 124 3.01 0.89 22.54
N ASP A 125 3.56 0.83 23.75
CA ASP A 125 4.90 0.31 24.06
C ASP A 125 5.13 -1.17 23.70
N GLN A 126 4.09 -1.91 23.31
CA GLN A 126 4.23 -3.27 22.77
C GLN A 126 4.84 -3.26 21.36
N LEU A 127 4.77 -2.14 20.65
CA LEU A 127 5.37 -1.96 19.33
C LEU A 127 6.86 -1.63 19.46
N ILE A 128 7.68 -2.36 18.70
CA ILE A 128 9.07 -2.03 18.47
C ILE A 128 9.28 -1.91 16.97
N CYS A 129 9.89 -0.83 16.54
CA CYS A 129 10.20 -0.56 15.16
C CYS A 129 11.71 -0.68 14.93
N ILE A 130 12.12 -1.29 13.82
CA ILE A 130 13.50 -1.27 13.35
C ILE A 130 13.55 -0.42 12.08
N PHE A 131 14.40 0.60 12.07
CA PHE A 131 14.69 1.40 10.89
C PHE A 131 16.14 1.17 10.46
N VAL A 132 16.34 0.61 9.26
CA VAL A 132 17.69 0.32 8.74
C VAL A 132 18.16 1.49 7.88
N ASP A 133 19.13 2.24 8.40
CA ASP A 133 19.83 3.28 7.65
C ASP A 133 20.96 2.63 6.84
N HIS A 134 20.61 2.21 5.63
CA HIS A 134 21.54 1.58 4.69
C HIS A 134 22.40 2.60 3.91
N GLY A 135 22.33 3.90 4.25
CA GLY A 135 23.14 4.93 3.61
C GLY A 135 22.74 5.27 2.16
N LEU A 136 21.62 4.77 1.65
CA LEU A 136 21.15 5.05 0.27
C LEU A 136 19.84 5.85 0.27
N LEU A 137 19.54 6.50 1.39
CA LEU A 137 18.35 7.34 1.58
C LEU A 137 18.54 8.74 0.99
N ARG A 138 17.45 9.50 0.90
CA ARG A 138 17.51 10.92 0.50
C ARG A 138 18.17 11.74 1.60
N LYS A 139 18.58 12.97 1.24
CA LYS A 139 19.19 13.91 2.19
C LYS A 139 18.26 14.17 3.38
N GLY A 140 18.75 13.88 4.59
CA GLY A 140 18.02 14.10 5.84
C GLY A 140 16.82 13.17 6.08
N GLU A 141 16.58 12.17 5.23
CA GLU A 141 15.40 11.30 5.36
C GLU A 141 15.41 10.48 6.65
N ALA A 142 16.57 9.95 7.05
CA ALA A 142 16.70 9.20 8.29
C ALA A 142 16.30 10.04 9.51
N ASP A 143 16.79 11.29 9.59
CA ASP A 143 16.51 12.19 10.71
C ASP A 143 15.02 12.59 10.72
N GLN A 144 14.45 12.87 9.54
CA GLN A 144 13.02 13.14 9.42
C GLN A 144 12.15 11.98 9.91
N VAL A 145 12.53 10.73 9.60
CA VAL A 145 11.82 9.54 10.09
C VAL A 145 11.89 9.46 11.62
N MET A 146 13.06 9.65 12.21
CA MET A 146 13.25 9.60 13.67
C MET A 146 12.46 10.70 14.39
N ASP A 147 12.54 11.94 13.90
CA ASP A 147 11.86 13.10 14.50
C ASP A 147 10.35 12.98 14.39
N MET A 148 9.86 12.53 13.22
CA MET A 148 8.42 12.46 12.95
C MET A 148 7.78 11.27 13.65
N LEU A 149 8.28 10.05 13.39
CA LEU A 149 7.66 8.83 13.89
C LEU A 149 8.04 8.57 15.35
N GLY A 150 9.33 8.72 15.69
CA GLY A 150 9.79 8.55 17.06
C GLY A 150 9.39 9.71 17.96
N GLY A 151 9.62 10.95 17.51
CA GLY A 151 9.33 12.15 18.29
C GLY A 151 7.83 12.48 18.41
N LYS A 152 7.15 12.73 17.29
CA LYS A 152 5.75 13.21 17.32
C LYS A 152 4.74 12.11 17.58
N PHE A 153 4.93 10.92 16.99
CA PHE A 153 4.00 9.80 17.16
C PHE A 153 4.41 8.85 18.30
N GLY A 154 5.60 9.00 18.87
CA GLY A 154 6.04 8.22 20.03
C GLY A 154 6.39 6.77 19.69
N LEU A 155 6.71 6.45 18.44
CA LEU A 155 7.14 5.09 18.07
C LEU A 155 8.48 4.77 18.74
N ASN A 156 8.59 3.58 19.32
CA ASN A 156 9.87 3.06 19.80
C ASN A 156 10.70 2.55 18.62
N ILE A 157 11.64 3.37 18.12
CA ILE A 157 12.43 3.07 16.93
C ILE A 157 13.88 2.74 17.29
N VAL A 158 14.31 1.54 16.93
CA VAL A 158 15.72 1.11 16.89
C VAL A 158 16.29 1.50 15.53
N LYS A 159 17.13 2.54 15.49
CA LYS A 159 17.88 2.92 14.28
C LYS A 159 19.11 2.04 14.15
N ALA A 160 19.17 1.24 13.09
CA ALA A 160 20.33 0.44 12.72
C ALA A 160 21.19 1.21 11.71
N ASP A 161 22.32 1.75 12.14
CA ASP A 161 23.29 2.39 11.23
C ASP A 161 24.10 1.31 10.51
N ALA A 162 23.76 1.09 9.24
CA ALA A 162 24.35 0.06 8.40
C ALA A 162 25.02 0.63 7.14
N ALA A 163 25.14 1.96 6.99
CA ALA A 163 25.61 2.59 5.77
C ALA A 163 26.94 2.00 5.27
N LYS A 164 27.94 1.90 6.15
CA LYS A 164 29.25 1.32 5.81
C LYS A 164 29.13 -0.14 5.32
N ARG A 165 28.30 -0.95 5.98
CA ARG A 165 28.09 -2.37 5.65
C ARG A 165 27.50 -2.55 4.25
N PHE A 166 26.54 -1.71 3.87
CA PHE A 166 25.97 -1.71 2.52
C PHE A 166 26.96 -1.19 1.48
N LEU A 167 27.64 -0.07 1.74
CA LEU A 167 28.58 0.52 0.79
C LEU A 167 29.78 -0.40 0.53
N ASP A 168 30.32 -1.06 1.56
CA ASP A 168 31.42 -2.03 1.41
C ASP A 168 31.02 -3.20 0.49
N LYS A 169 29.76 -3.66 0.54
CA LYS A 169 29.25 -4.75 -0.32
C LYS A 169 28.89 -4.30 -1.74
N LEU A 170 28.61 -3.02 -1.92
CA LEU A 170 28.27 -2.44 -3.21
C LEU A 170 29.49 -1.92 -3.98
N ALA A 171 30.66 -1.87 -3.34
CA ALA A 171 31.92 -1.49 -3.96
C ALA A 171 32.21 -2.32 -5.22
N GLY A 172 32.55 -1.66 -6.32
CA GLY A 172 32.79 -2.29 -7.62
C GLY A 172 31.54 -2.82 -8.36
N VAL A 173 30.34 -2.75 -7.77
CA VAL A 173 29.12 -3.31 -8.38
C VAL A 173 28.44 -2.28 -9.26
N SER A 174 28.41 -2.55 -10.57
CA SER A 174 27.77 -1.69 -11.57
C SER A 174 26.40 -2.20 -12.04
N ASP A 175 26.20 -3.52 -12.07
CA ASP A 175 24.96 -4.15 -12.54
C ASP A 175 23.77 -3.83 -11.62
N PRO A 176 22.64 -3.30 -12.16
CA PRO A 176 21.51 -2.86 -11.36
C PRO A 176 20.78 -4.01 -10.65
N GLU A 177 20.71 -5.19 -11.25
CA GLU A 177 20.06 -6.35 -10.63
C GLU A 177 20.92 -6.95 -9.51
N GLN A 178 22.24 -6.96 -9.70
CA GLN A 178 23.17 -7.34 -8.64
C GLN A 178 23.09 -6.38 -7.45
N LYS A 179 23.01 -5.06 -7.68
CA LYS A 179 22.77 -4.07 -6.61
C LYS A 179 21.48 -4.38 -5.84
N ARG A 180 20.36 -4.63 -6.55
CA ARG A 180 19.07 -4.96 -5.93
C ARG A 180 19.19 -6.19 -5.03
N LYS A 181 19.82 -7.26 -5.51
CA LYS A 181 20.01 -8.50 -4.75
C LYS A 181 20.88 -8.30 -3.51
N ILE A 182 22.00 -7.57 -3.65
CA ILE A 182 22.89 -7.28 -2.52
C ILE A 182 22.13 -6.47 -1.45
N ILE A 183 21.43 -5.41 -1.85
CA ILE A 183 20.70 -4.56 -0.91
C ILE A 183 19.56 -5.32 -0.23
N GLY A 184 18.77 -6.09 -0.99
CA GLY A 184 17.68 -6.89 -0.42
C GLY A 184 18.17 -7.91 0.60
N ASN A 185 19.22 -8.68 0.26
CA ASN A 185 19.80 -9.65 1.18
C ASN A 185 20.39 -8.98 2.41
N GLU A 186 21.14 -7.89 2.23
CA GLU A 186 21.79 -7.22 3.35
C GLU A 186 20.80 -6.57 4.31
N PHE A 187 19.68 -6.06 3.78
CA PHE A 187 18.58 -5.56 4.59
C PHE A 187 18.01 -6.64 5.51
N VAL A 188 17.76 -7.84 4.98
CA VAL A 188 17.29 -8.98 5.78
C VAL A 188 18.28 -9.32 6.89
N TYR A 189 19.58 -9.42 6.58
CA TYR A 189 20.59 -9.74 7.59
C TYR A 189 20.70 -8.68 8.69
N VAL A 190 20.68 -7.39 8.32
CA VAL A 190 20.71 -6.32 9.32
C VAL A 190 19.44 -6.31 10.16
N PHE A 191 18.28 -6.53 9.54
CA PHE A 191 17.01 -6.63 10.26
C PHE A 191 17.02 -7.80 11.25
N ASP A 192 17.53 -8.97 10.85
CA ASP A 192 17.68 -10.16 11.69
C ASP A 192 18.67 -9.93 12.85
N ASP A 193 19.81 -9.30 12.58
CA ASP A 193 20.79 -8.92 13.60
C ASP A 193 20.16 -8.01 14.67
N GLU A 194 19.30 -7.07 14.28
CA GLU A 194 18.61 -6.20 15.25
C GLU A 194 17.43 -6.89 15.93
N ALA A 195 16.66 -7.69 15.21
CA ALA A 195 15.50 -8.41 15.74
C ALA A 195 15.90 -9.47 16.77
N SER A 196 17.01 -10.18 16.55
CA SER A 196 17.53 -11.22 17.45
C SER A 196 17.99 -10.68 18.83
N LYS A 197 18.28 -9.37 18.92
CA LYS A 197 18.59 -8.69 20.19
C LYS A 197 17.33 -8.44 21.02
N LEU A 198 16.16 -8.45 20.39
CA LEU A 198 14.87 -8.23 21.05
C LEU A 198 14.39 -9.53 21.69
N LYS A 199 13.74 -9.41 22.85
CA LYS A 199 13.12 -10.54 23.55
C LYS A 199 11.60 -10.41 23.49
N ASP A 200 10.94 -11.56 23.56
CA ASP A 200 9.48 -11.68 23.70
C ASP A 200 8.67 -11.05 22.57
N VAL A 201 9.25 -10.98 21.37
CA VAL A 201 8.54 -10.60 20.13
C VAL A 201 7.87 -11.83 19.56
N LYS A 202 6.54 -11.77 19.41
CA LYS A 202 5.75 -12.87 18.82
C LYS A 202 5.26 -12.56 17.41
N PHE A 203 5.04 -11.28 17.12
CA PHE A 203 4.42 -10.85 15.89
C PHE A 203 5.36 -10.00 15.03
N LEU A 204 5.24 -10.15 13.71
CA LEU A 204 5.86 -9.27 12.73
C LEU A 204 4.75 -8.55 11.94
N ALA A 205 4.77 -7.22 12.00
CA ALA A 205 3.86 -6.39 11.23
C ALA A 205 4.42 -6.06 9.85
N GLN A 206 3.55 -6.05 8.84
CA GLN A 206 3.88 -5.71 7.46
C GLN A 206 2.85 -4.74 6.87
N GLY A 207 3.32 -3.93 5.92
CA GLY A 207 2.51 -2.96 5.17
C GLY A 207 1.85 -3.54 3.94
N THR A 208 1.55 -4.83 3.91
CA THR A 208 0.93 -5.54 2.78
C THR A 208 -0.39 -4.90 2.42
N LEU A 209 -0.56 -4.56 1.13
CA LEU A 209 -1.78 -3.96 0.58
C LEU A 209 -2.65 -4.99 -0.12
N TYR A 210 -3.89 -4.62 -0.43
CA TYR A 210 -4.83 -5.52 -1.12
C TYR A 210 -4.34 -5.93 -2.52
N THR A 211 -3.61 -5.05 -3.22
CA THR A 211 -2.98 -5.36 -4.50
C THR A 211 -1.96 -6.49 -4.37
N ASP A 212 -1.16 -6.51 -3.30
CA ASP A 212 -0.15 -7.53 -3.05
C ASP A 212 -0.81 -8.90 -2.82
N VAL A 213 -1.95 -8.91 -2.12
CA VAL A 213 -2.75 -10.13 -1.87
C VAL A 213 -3.29 -10.69 -3.19
N ILE A 214 -3.87 -9.84 -4.04
CA ILE A 214 -4.41 -10.26 -5.35
C ILE A 214 -3.30 -10.83 -6.24
N GLU A 215 -2.15 -10.16 -6.31
CA GLU A 215 -1.01 -10.64 -7.11
C GLU A 215 -0.51 -12.00 -6.62
N SER A 216 -0.45 -12.20 -5.29
CA SER A 216 0.01 -13.45 -4.67
C SER A 216 -0.95 -14.65 -4.87
N GLY A 217 -2.22 -14.39 -5.18
CA GLY A 217 -3.24 -15.42 -5.41
C GLY A 217 -3.26 -15.99 -6.84
N THR A 218 -2.38 -15.53 -7.73
CA THR A 218 -2.27 -16.00 -9.11
C THR A 218 -1.09 -16.96 -9.30
N ASP A 219 -1.28 -18.05 -10.07
CA ASP A 219 -0.29 -19.12 -10.29
C ASP A 219 1.08 -18.65 -10.86
N THR A 220 1.18 -17.39 -11.28
CA THR A 220 2.39 -16.75 -11.84
C THR A 220 3.29 -16.04 -10.80
N ALA A 221 2.95 -16.02 -9.52
CA ALA A 221 3.52 -15.12 -8.52
C ALA A 221 4.88 -15.52 -7.89
N GLN A 222 5.57 -16.57 -8.36
CA GLN A 222 6.81 -17.03 -7.70
C GLN A 222 8.01 -16.08 -7.86
N THR A 223 8.00 -15.15 -8.82
CA THR A 223 9.18 -14.35 -9.18
C THR A 223 9.18 -12.92 -8.63
N ILE A 224 8.08 -12.47 -8.02
CA ILE A 224 7.88 -11.07 -7.60
C ILE A 224 7.74 -11.02 -6.07
N LYS A 225 8.80 -11.41 -5.35
CA LYS A 225 8.81 -11.44 -3.87
C LYS A 225 9.82 -10.50 -3.21
N SER A 226 10.39 -9.55 -3.95
CA SER A 226 11.60 -8.84 -3.50
C SER A 226 11.41 -7.40 -2.99
N HIS A 227 10.22 -6.79 -3.02
CA HIS A 227 10.14 -5.32 -2.87
C HIS A 227 9.19 -4.72 -1.82
N HIS A 228 8.29 -5.48 -1.17
CA HIS A 228 7.33 -4.87 -0.22
C HIS A 228 7.09 -5.61 1.09
N ASN A 229 7.38 -6.91 1.13
CA ASN A 229 7.42 -7.68 2.37
C ASN A 229 8.87 -7.84 2.81
N VAL A 230 9.11 -8.12 4.09
CA VAL A 230 10.41 -8.65 4.54
C VAL A 230 10.54 -10.08 3.99
N GLY A 231 10.62 -10.19 2.67
CA GLY A 231 10.69 -11.42 1.90
C GLY A 231 12.09 -11.95 2.04
N GLY A 232 12.21 -13.09 2.72
CA GLY A 232 13.49 -13.74 2.96
C GLY A 232 13.96 -13.71 4.40
N LEU A 233 13.10 -13.40 5.38
CA LEU A 233 13.44 -13.72 6.78
C LEU A 233 13.89 -15.19 6.87
N PRO A 234 14.95 -15.48 7.62
CA PRO A 234 15.51 -16.82 7.67
C PRO A 234 14.48 -17.81 8.24
N GLU A 235 14.54 -19.08 7.81
CA GLU A 235 13.49 -20.09 8.07
C GLU A 235 13.24 -20.38 9.56
N ASP A 236 14.19 -20.00 10.42
CA ASP A 236 14.15 -20.10 11.87
C ASP A 236 13.43 -18.95 12.57
N MET A 237 13.06 -17.86 11.87
CA MET A 237 12.26 -16.78 12.43
C MET A 237 10.78 -17.17 12.58
N GLN A 238 10.40 -17.53 13.81
CA GLN A 238 9.04 -17.93 14.18
C GLN A 238 8.17 -16.72 14.59
N PHE A 239 7.78 -15.88 13.63
CA PHE A 239 6.80 -14.79 13.86
C PHE A 239 5.43 -15.11 13.30
N GLU A 240 4.38 -14.69 14.01
CA GLU A 240 3.03 -14.59 13.46
C GLU A 240 2.85 -13.24 12.74
N LEU A 241 2.33 -13.26 11.50
CA LEU A 241 2.18 -12.03 10.71
C LEU A 241 0.97 -11.19 11.14
N ILE A 242 1.12 -9.86 11.10
CA ILE A 242 0.05 -8.87 11.24
C ILE A 242 0.09 -7.92 10.03
N GLU A 243 -0.96 -7.94 9.23
CA GLU A 243 -1.03 -7.20 7.96
C GLU A 243 -2.29 -6.32 7.94
N PRO A 244 -2.32 -5.21 8.70
CA PRO A 244 -3.55 -4.47 8.96
C PRO A 244 -4.07 -3.69 7.75
N LEU A 245 -3.28 -3.57 6.69
CA LEU A 245 -3.63 -2.84 5.45
C LEU A 245 -4.00 -3.75 4.29
N ASN A 246 -4.08 -5.07 4.51
CA ASN A 246 -4.25 -6.07 3.44
C ASN A 246 -5.62 -6.02 2.72
N THR A 247 -6.52 -5.15 3.15
CA THR A 247 -7.84 -4.88 2.55
C THR A 247 -7.95 -3.48 1.94
N LEU A 248 -6.86 -2.69 1.98
CA LEU A 248 -6.82 -1.32 1.49
C LEU A 248 -6.02 -1.19 0.20
N TYR A 249 -6.47 -0.26 -0.64
CA TYR A 249 -5.68 0.29 -1.75
C TYR A 249 -4.76 1.44 -1.28
N LYS A 250 -3.82 1.82 -2.14
CA LYS A 250 -2.78 2.81 -1.83
C LYS A 250 -3.34 4.20 -1.47
N ASP A 251 -4.41 4.61 -2.13
CA ASP A 251 -5.14 5.84 -1.85
C ASP A 251 -5.89 5.79 -0.52
N GLU A 252 -6.50 4.65 -0.19
CA GLU A 252 -7.11 4.43 1.14
C GLU A 252 -6.06 4.43 2.26
N VAL A 253 -4.87 3.85 2.05
CA VAL A 253 -3.77 3.95 3.02
C VAL A 253 -3.33 5.39 3.24
N ARG A 254 -3.36 6.22 2.19
CA ARG A 254 -3.08 7.66 2.34
C ARG A 254 -4.18 8.36 3.13
N ALA A 255 -5.45 8.11 2.81
CA ALA A 255 -6.58 8.64 3.55
C ALA A 255 -6.53 8.21 5.04
N LEU A 256 -6.17 6.95 5.30
CA LEU A 256 -5.95 6.42 6.64
C LEU A 256 -4.83 7.17 7.37
N GLY A 257 -3.71 7.44 6.69
CA GLY A 257 -2.62 8.24 7.25
C GLY A 257 -3.06 9.65 7.65
N THR A 258 -3.82 10.33 6.80
CA THR A 258 -4.41 11.64 7.12
C THR A 258 -5.34 11.56 8.33
N GLU A 259 -6.20 10.55 8.39
CA GLU A 259 -7.14 10.34 9.51
C GLU A 259 -6.42 9.99 10.83
N LEU A 260 -5.26 9.33 10.74
CA LEU A 260 -4.37 9.10 11.89
C LEU A 260 -3.61 10.35 12.33
N GLY A 261 -3.80 11.50 11.68
CA GLY A 261 -3.16 12.78 11.99
C GLY A 261 -1.74 12.91 11.43
N MET A 262 -1.37 12.08 10.46
CA MET A 262 -0.08 12.22 9.77
C MET A 262 -0.08 13.46 8.86
N PRO A 263 1.01 14.23 8.83
CA PRO A 263 1.07 15.44 8.03
C PRO A 263 1.16 15.10 6.55
N ASP A 264 0.54 15.94 5.73
CA ASP A 264 0.39 15.70 4.29
C ASP A 264 1.70 15.45 3.56
N HIS A 265 2.78 16.15 3.92
CA HIS A 265 4.08 15.97 3.27
C HIS A 265 4.69 14.57 3.46
N ILE A 266 4.24 13.81 4.46
CA ILE A 266 4.64 12.41 4.67
C ILE A 266 3.69 11.47 3.91
N VAL A 267 2.38 11.69 4.05
CA VAL A 267 1.33 10.87 3.42
C VAL A 267 1.41 10.91 1.89
N TRP A 268 1.60 12.11 1.34
CA TRP A 268 1.62 12.39 -0.09
C TRP A 268 3.02 12.41 -0.70
N ARG A 269 4.04 12.00 0.07
CA ARG A 269 5.41 11.92 -0.45
C ARG A 269 5.47 10.97 -1.64
N GLN A 270 6.33 11.28 -2.60
CA GLN A 270 6.57 10.39 -3.72
C GLN A 270 7.21 9.08 -3.24
N PRO A 271 6.79 7.92 -3.78
CA PRO A 271 7.39 6.63 -3.46
C PRO A 271 8.91 6.65 -3.62
N PHE A 272 9.60 5.99 -2.71
CA PHE A 272 11.04 5.76 -2.79
C PHE A 272 11.31 4.26 -2.93
N PRO A 273 12.15 3.83 -3.87
CA PRO A 273 12.46 2.42 -4.03
C PRO A 273 13.25 1.89 -2.84
N GLY A 274 13.06 0.62 -2.45
CA GLY A 274 13.83 -0.02 -1.37
C GLY A 274 15.36 0.07 -1.55
N PRO A 275 15.92 -0.16 -2.76
CA PRO A 275 17.33 0.10 -3.06
C PRO A 275 17.77 1.58 -2.96
N GLY A 276 16.83 2.51 -2.77
CA GLY A 276 17.08 3.93 -2.65
C GLY A 276 17.84 4.53 -3.82
N LEU A 277 18.84 5.35 -3.52
CA LEU A 277 19.67 6.04 -4.51
C LEU A 277 20.59 5.08 -5.30
N ALA A 278 20.80 3.83 -4.85
CA ALA A 278 21.70 2.89 -5.54
C ALA A 278 21.29 2.61 -6.99
N ILE A 279 19.99 2.62 -7.27
CA ILE A 279 19.44 2.43 -8.63
C ILE A 279 19.27 3.74 -9.40
N ARG A 280 19.52 4.89 -8.76
CA ARG A 280 19.57 6.21 -9.39
C ARG A 280 21.00 6.62 -9.77
N VAL A 281 22.00 5.97 -9.19
CA VAL A 281 23.41 6.10 -9.58
C VAL A 281 23.75 5.08 -10.67
N MET A 282 24.10 5.58 -11.86
CA MET A 282 24.55 4.73 -12.97
C MET A 282 25.97 4.22 -12.75
N GLY A 283 26.18 2.92 -12.97
CA GLY A 283 27.46 2.25 -12.73
C GLY A 283 27.77 2.06 -11.24
N GLU A 284 29.04 1.97 -10.88
CA GLU A 284 29.47 1.78 -9.49
C GLU A 284 29.02 2.92 -8.57
N ILE A 285 28.67 2.57 -7.32
CA ILE A 285 28.26 3.48 -6.26
C ILE A 285 29.51 3.94 -5.49
N THR A 286 29.70 5.26 -5.41
CA THR A 286 30.75 5.89 -4.61
C THR A 286 30.13 6.99 -3.74
N GLU A 287 30.79 7.36 -2.63
CA GLU A 287 30.26 8.40 -1.74
C GLU A 287 30.08 9.73 -2.49
N GLU A 288 31.03 10.11 -3.34
CA GLU A 288 30.94 11.32 -4.18
C GLU A 288 29.69 11.33 -5.08
N LYS A 289 29.37 10.20 -5.71
CA LYS A 289 28.17 10.07 -6.55
C LYS A 289 26.89 10.12 -5.72
N LEU A 290 26.89 9.49 -4.55
CA LEU A 290 25.74 9.51 -3.65
C LEU A 290 25.49 10.92 -3.12
N GLU A 291 26.53 11.62 -2.68
CA GLU A 291 26.44 13.03 -2.26
C GLU A 291 25.88 13.89 -3.37
N THR A 292 26.43 13.80 -4.58
CA THR A 292 25.94 14.56 -5.75
C THR A 292 24.46 14.30 -6.03
N VAL A 293 24.03 13.04 -6.02
CA VAL A 293 22.62 12.69 -6.25
C VAL A 293 21.72 13.15 -5.11
N ARG A 294 22.16 13.07 -3.84
CA ARG A 294 21.40 13.56 -2.68
C ARG A 294 21.17 15.07 -2.75
N GLU A 295 22.21 15.83 -3.08
CA GLU A 295 22.10 17.29 -3.23
C GLU A 295 21.20 17.67 -4.40
N SER A 296 21.33 16.98 -5.54
CA SER A 296 20.49 17.24 -6.70
C SER A 296 19.02 16.87 -6.45
N ASP A 297 18.73 15.73 -5.82
CA ASP A 297 17.37 15.28 -5.50
C ASP A 297 16.68 16.21 -4.49
N ALA A 298 17.44 16.86 -3.60
CA ALA A 298 16.89 17.80 -2.62
C ALA A 298 16.48 19.17 -3.21
N ILE A 299 17.01 19.53 -4.39
CA ILE A 299 16.69 20.79 -5.08
C ILE A 299 15.47 20.64 -6.02
N LEU A 300 15.27 19.44 -6.57
CA LEU A 300 14.20 19.11 -7.53
C LEU A 300 12.84 18.92 -6.85
#